data_AF-R0BXC2-F1
#
_entry.id   AF-R0BXC2-F1
#
_cell.length_a   1.000
_cell.length_b   1.000
_cell.length_c   1.000
_cell.angle_alpha   90.00
_cell.angle_beta   90.00
_cell.angle_gamma   90.00
#
_symmetry.space_group_name_H-M   'P 1'
#
loop_
_entity.id
_entity.type
_entity.pdbx_description
1 polymer ?
#
loop_
_entity_poly.entity_id
_entity_poly.type
_entity_poly.pdbx_seq_one_letter_code
_entity_poly.pdbx_strand_id
1 'polypeptide(L)'
;MLQKTFTEDYLNGIRKKNVGQRTRYYVKGSHLAIISSEIFDKVQAEMLNRARLLRTADGNQISSGNRYSSKYLLSNLLVCGNCGGGFRRRTERGKIVWRCGTRVEKGKAECKNSPTLNDQDVREMLGKVVCNGEYDENVVKDRVKRIDVYEKRLIICYAEKEGYQICEL
;
A
#
# COMPACT_ATOMS: atom_id res chain seq x y z
N MET A 1 21.62 -1.15 -20.15
CA MET A 1 20.86 -2.22 -20.84
C MET A 1 20.95 -2.00 -22.34
N LEU A 2 21.65 -2.89 -23.03
CA LEU A 2 21.84 -2.89 -24.49
C LEU A 2 20.70 -3.68 -25.16
N GLN A 3 20.49 -3.43 -26.46
CA GLN A 3 19.53 -4.17 -27.29
C GLN A 3 18.05 -4.08 -26.80
N LYS A 4 17.64 -2.89 -26.34
CA LYS A 4 16.25 -2.60 -25.92
C LYS A 4 15.23 -2.70 -27.06
N THR A 5 15.67 -2.49 -28.30
CA THR A 5 14.87 -2.62 -29.52
C THR A 5 15.64 -3.45 -30.54
N PHE A 6 14.91 -4.07 -31.46
CA PHE A 6 15.49 -4.79 -32.59
C PHE A 6 14.71 -4.44 -33.86
N THR A 7 15.38 -4.56 -35.00
CA THR A 7 14.73 -4.47 -36.31
C THR A 7 14.04 -5.79 -36.59
N GLU A 8 12.72 -5.77 -36.68
CA GLU A 8 11.91 -6.95 -37.01
C GLU A 8 11.92 -7.17 -38.52
N ASP A 9 11.71 -6.10 -39.28
CA ASP A 9 11.70 -6.11 -40.73
C ASP A 9 12.74 -5.13 -41.25
N TYR A 10 13.74 -5.66 -41.95
CA TYR A 10 14.86 -4.89 -42.48
C TYR A 10 14.48 -4.11 -43.75
N LEU A 11 13.52 -4.60 -44.53
CA LEU A 11 13.06 -3.96 -45.78
C LEU A 11 12.24 -2.71 -45.47
N ASN A 12 11.37 -2.81 -44.47
CA ASN A 12 10.46 -1.73 -44.08
C ASN A 12 11.01 -0.85 -42.92
N GLY A 13 12.20 -1.17 -42.39
CA GLY A 13 12.84 -0.41 -41.32
C GLY A 13 12.08 -0.44 -39.99
N ILE A 14 11.20 -1.42 -39.77
CA ILE A 14 10.32 -1.47 -38.60
C ILE A 14 11.12 -1.94 -37.38
N ARG A 15 11.19 -1.07 -36.36
CA ARG A 15 11.83 -1.36 -35.07
C ARG A 15 10.78 -1.68 -34.01
N LYS A 16 10.93 -2.81 -33.33
CA LYS A 16 10.09 -3.20 -32.19
C LYS A 16 10.88 -3.25 -30.89
N LYS A 17 10.17 -3.11 -29.77
CA LYS A 17 10.74 -3.34 -28.44
C LYS A 17 11.09 -4.82 -28.28
N ASN A 18 12.26 -5.07 -27.72
CA ASN A 18 12.72 -6.43 -27.42
C ASN A 18 12.13 -6.88 -26.08
N VAL A 19 11.13 -7.76 -26.14
CA VAL A 19 10.43 -8.36 -24.99
C VAL A 19 11.00 -9.76 -24.68
N GLY A 20 11.94 -10.24 -25.48
CA GLY A 20 12.55 -11.57 -25.36
C GLY A 20 12.96 -12.18 -26.70
N GLN A 21 12.63 -11.55 -27.82
CA GLN A 21 12.95 -12.03 -29.17
C GLN A 21 14.46 -12.09 -29.43
N ARG A 22 15.25 -11.24 -28.76
CA ARG A 22 16.72 -11.31 -28.80
C ARG A 22 17.29 -11.15 -27.39
N THR A 23 18.50 -11.66 -27.15
CA THR A 23 19.19 -11.50 -25.87
C THR A 23 19.35 -10.03 -25.51
N ARG A 24 19.09 -9.67 -24.25
CA ARG A 24 19.30 -8.31 -23.71
C ARG A 24 20.43 -8.37 -22.69
N TYR A 25 21.38 -7.45 -22.81
CA TYR A 25 22.54 -7.40 -21.93
C TYR A 25 22.42 -6.23 -20.95
N TYR A 26 22.62 -6.51 -19.66
CA TYR A 26 22.70 -5.48 -18.62
C TYR A 26 24.16 -5.29 -18.21
N VAL A 27 24.75 -4.18 -18.65
CA VAL A 27 26.13 -3.82 -18.30
C VAL A 27 26.10 -2.94 -17.06
N LYS A 28 26.87 -3.31 -16.03
CA LYS A 28 27.07 -2.54 -14.79
C LYS A 28 28.28 -1.62 -14.95
N GLY A 29 28.25 -0.44 -14.32
CA GLY A 29 29.41 0.45 -14.22
C GLY A 29 29.86 1.12 -15.53
N SER A 30 28.99 1.24 -16.55
CA SER A 30 29.37 1.87 -17.83
C SER A 30 29.64 3.38 -17.73
N HIS A 31 29.08 4.04 -16.71
CA HIS A 31 29.33 5.44 -16.40
C HIS A 31 29.44 5.59 -14.88
N LEU A 32 30.04 6.69 -14.43
CA LEU A 32 30.04 7.06 -13.02
C LEU A 32 28.60 7.15 -12.50
N ALA A 33 28.33 6.51 -11.36
CA ALA A 33 27.01 6.50 -10.79
C ALA A 33 26.64 7.90 -10.27
N ILE A 34 25.43 8.38 -10.60
CA ILE A 34 24.93 9.68 -10.12
C ILE A 34 24.64 9.62 -8.60
N ILE A 35 24.15 8.47 -8.14
CA ILE A 35 23.89 8.16 -6.73
C ILE A 35 24.53 6.81 -6.40
N SER A 36 24.84 6.58 -5.12
CA SER A 36 25.38 5.28 -4.68
C SER A 36 24.35 4.16 -4.87
N SER A 37 24.83 2.93 -5.05
CA SER A 37 23.98 1.74 -5.13
C SER A 37 23.12 1.59 -3.88
N GLU A 38 23.68 1.88 -2.70
CA GLU A 38 22.96 1.81 -1.43
C GLU A 38 21.74 2.74 -1.39
N ILE A 39 21.89 3.98 -1.87
CA ILE A 39 20.78 4.94 -1.93
C ILE A 39 19.74 4.45 -2.95
N PHE A 40 20.19 3.97 -4.11
CA PHE A 40 19.30 3.42 -5.13
C PHE A 40 18.47 2.25 -4.57
N ASP A 41 19.11 1.30 -3.90
CA ASP A 41 18.47 0.12 -3.33
C ASP A 41 17.46 0.49 -2.23
N LYS A 42 17.82 1.44 -1.35
CA LYS A 42 16.89 1.99 -0.33
C LYS A 42 15.66 2.61 -0.98
N VAL A 43 15.82 3.37 -2.08
CA VAL A 43 14.70 3.96 -2.81
C VAL A 43 13.84 2.89 -3.46
N GLN A 44 14.43 1.86 -4.07
CA GLN A 44 13.67 0.74 -4.64
C GLN A 44 12.84 0.02 -3.56
N ALA A 45 13.43 -0.25 -2.39
CA ALA A 45 12.73 -0.86 -1.27
C ALA A 45 11.55 0.00 -0.79
N GLU A 46 11.75 1.31 -0.65
CA GLU A 46 10.69 2.25 -0.26
C GLU A 46 9.59 2.36 -1.33
N MET A 47 9.95 2.34 -2.63
CA MET A 47 8.97 2.29 -3.72
C MET A 47 8.10 1.04 -3.65
N LEU A 48 8.69 -0.13 -3.38
CA LEU A 48 7.96 -1.38 -3.19
C LEU A 48 7.05 -1.33 -1.96
N ASN A 49 7.54 -0.77 -0.85
CA ASN A 49 6.76 -0.58 0.36
C ASN A 49 5.52 0.31 0.10
N ARG A 50 5.70 1.41 -0.65
CA ARG A 50 4.60 2.31 -1.05
C ARG A 50 3.66 1.74 -2.09
N ALA A 51 4.08 0.73 -2.87
CA ALA A 51 3.26 0.13 -3.91
C ALA A 51 2.04 -0.63 -3.35
N ARG A 52 2.05 -0.98 -2.04
CA ARG A 52 0.95 -1.65 -1.33
C ARG A 52 0.36 -2.81 -2.12
N LEU A 53 1.22 -3.76 -2.43
CA LEU A 53 0.88 -4.96 -3.16
C LEU A 53 0.07 -5.89 -2.25
N LEU A 54 -1.14 -6.24 -2.67
CA LEU A 54 -1.91 -7.34 -2.11
C LEU A 54 -1.51 -8.62 -2.84
N ARG A 55 -1.40 -9.71 -2.09
CA ARG A 55 -1.33 -11.05 -2.68
C ARG A 55 -2.75 -11.54 -2.93
N THR A 56 -3.07 -11.88 -4.18
CA THR A 56 -4.30 -12.60 -4.52
C THR A 56 -4.20 -14.07 -4.12
N ALA A 57 -5.34 -14.75 -4.06
CA ALA A 57 -5.43 -16.19 -3.81
C ALA A 57 -4.57 -17.02 -4.78
N ASP A 58 -4.40 -16.52 -6.01
CA ASP A 58 -3.56 -17.14 -7.06
C ASP A 58 -2.05 -16.90 -6.86
N GLY A 59 -1.63 -16.28 -5.75
CA GLY A 59 -0.24 -15.94 -5.46
C GLY A 59 0.29 -14.69 -6.19
N ASN A 60 -0.52 -14.10 -7.07
CA ASN A 60 -0.15 -12.89 -7.81
C ASN A 60 -0.12 -11.66 -6.88
N GLN A 61 0.77 -10.71 -7.18
CA GLN A 61 0.83 -9.43 -6.47
C GLN A 61 0.11 -8.37 -7.29
N ILE A 62 -1.02 -7.88 -6.80
CA ILE A 62 -1.78 -6.79 -7.40
C ILE A 62 -1.66 -5.54 -6.54
N SER A 63 -1.59 -4.37 -7.18
CA SER A 63 -1.71 -3.11 -6.42
C SER A 63 -3.07 -3.09 -5.71
N SER A 64 -3.08 -2.76 -4.42
CA SER A 64 -4.31 -2.60 -3.63
C SER A 64 -5.28 -1.53 -4.16
N GLY A 65 -4.89 -0.77 -5.20
CA GLY A 65 -5.63 0.38 -5.71
C GLY A 65 -5.63 1.58 -4.76
N ASN A 66 -5.03 1.44 -3.58
CA ASN A 66 -4.94 2.51 -2.59
C ASN A 66 -3.60 3.26 -2.76
N ARG A 67 -3.68 4.52 -3.20
CA ARG A 67 -2.49 5.37 -3.36
C ARG A 67 -1.91 5.73 -1.99
N TYR A 68 -0.59 5.70 -1.88
CA TYR A 68 0.10 6.19 -0.67
C TYR A 68 -0.23 7.67 -0.43
N SER A 69 -0.66 8.00 0.80
CA SER A 69 -0.93 9.39 1.21
C SER A 69 0.12 9.85 2.22
N SER A 70 0.87 10.89 1.91
CA SER A 70 1.79 11.50 2.87
C SER A 70 1.07 12.36 3.92
N LYS A 71 -0.20 12.70 3.70
CA LYS A 71 -0.94 13.67 4.53
C LYS A 71 -1.55 13.08 5.79
N TYR A 72 -2.00 11.82 5.74
CA TYR A 72 -2.71 11.19 6.85
C TYR A 72 -2.24 9.75 7.03
N LEU A 73 -1.64 9.43 8.18
CA LEU A 73 -1.14 8.09 8.48
C LEU A 73 -2.21 7.00 8.35
N LEU A 74 -3.42 7.24 8.87
CA LEU A 74 -4.50 6.23 8.86
C LEU A 74 -4.96 5.84 7.45
N SER A 75 -4.80 6.72 6.44
CA SER A 75 -5.06 6.38 5.03
C SER A 75 -4.18 5.24 4.52
N ASN A 76 -3.04 5.07 5.19
CA ASN A 76 -2.00 4.12 4.82
C ASN A 76 -2.11 2.80 5.58
N LEU A 77 -2.71 2.84 6.78
CA LEU A 77 -2.79 1.70 7.69
C LEU A 77 -4.12 0.94 7.60
N LEU A 78 -5.23 1.65 7.38
CA LEU A 78 -6.58 1.08 7.43
C LEU A 78 -6.92 0.30 6.16
N VAL A 79 -7.21 -0.98 6.33
CA VAL A 79 -7.58 -1.93 5.28
C VAL A 79 -8.89 -2.62 5.65
N CYS A 80 -9.78 -2.82 4.67
CA CYS A 80 -11.04 -3.53 4.88
C CYS A 80 -10.79 -5.03 4.94
N GLY A 81 -11.13 -5.67 6.05
CA GLY A 81 -11.02 -7.12 6.22
C GLY A 81 -11.95 -7.92 5.29
N ASN A 82 -13.01 -7.31 4.76
CA ASN A 82 -13.96 -7.99 3.86
C ASN A 82 -13.56 -7.95 2.38
N CYS A 83 -13.06 -6.82 1.89
CA CYS A 83 -12.78 -6.63 0.46
C CYS A 83 -11.30 -6.32 0.15
N GLY A 84 -10.45 -6.21 1.17
CA GLY A 84 -9.03 -5.85 1.02
C GLY A 84 -8.76 -4.41 0.59
N GLY A 85 -9.79 -3.63 0.27
CA GLY A 85 -9.66 -2.23 -0.13
C GLY A 85 -9.26 -1.33 1.04
N GLY A 86 -8.52 -0.25 0.75
CA GLY A 86 -8.16 0.75 1.75
C GLY A 86 -9.36 1.62 2.19
N PHE A 87 -9.25 2.20 3.38
CA PHE A 87 -10.21 3.23 3.83
C PHE A 87 -9.83 4.62 3.29
N ARG A 88 -10.86 5.44 3.05
CA ARG A 88 -10.71 6.83 2.62
C ARG A 88 -11.31 7.77 3.66
N ARG A 89 -10.57 8.83 3.95
CA ARG A 89 -11.03 9.94 4.79
C ARG A 89 -12.12 10.74 4.08
N ARG A 90 -13.22 11.01 4.75
CA ARG A 90 -14.25 11.97 4.33
C ARG A 90 -14.66 12.84 5.50
N THR A 91 -15.21 14.01 5.18
CA THR A 91 -15.85 14.89 6.16
C THR A 91 -17.35 14.78 5.97
N GLU A 92 -18.07 14.37 7.02
CA GLU A 92 -19.52 14.21 7.02
C GLU A 92 -20.11 14.94 8.22
N ARG A 93 -21.02 15.89 7.97
CA ARG A 93 -21.71 16.66 9.02
C ARG A 93 -20.73 17.25 10.06
N GLY A 94 -19.58 17.75 9.59
CA GLY A 94 -18.52 18.33 10.43
C GLY A 94 -17.59 17.33 11.12
N LYS A 95 -17.85 16.02 11.02
CA LYS A 95 -16.99 14.96 11.59
C LYS A 95 -16.11 14.33 10.53
N ILE A 96 -14.91 13.91 10.92
CA ILE A 96 -13.98 13.19 10.05
C ILE A 96 -14.27 11.70 10.21
N VAL A 97 -14.59 11.03 9.11
CA VAL A 97 -14.90 9.61 9.08
C VAL A 97 -14.07 8.88 8.05
N TRP A 98 -13.80 7.61 8.31
CA TRP A 98 -13.13 6.68 7.42
C TRP A 98 -14.14 5.68 6.89
N ARG A 99 -14.28 5.62 5.56
CA ARG A 99 -15.15 4.64 4.89
C ARG A 99 -14.34 3.78 3.93
N CYS A 100 -14.73 2.51 3.80
CA CYS A 100 -14.15 1.60 2.83
C CYS A 100 -14.21 2.19 1.42
N GLY A 101 -13.07 2.29 0.74
CA GLY A 101 -12.96 2.87 -0.59
C GLY A 101 -13.80 2.14 -1.63
N THR A 102 -13.75 0.80 -1.62
CA THR A 102 -14.52 -0.05 -2.55
C THR A 102 -16.02 0.15 -2.38
N ARG A 103 -16.50 0.23 -1.13
CA ARG A 103 -17.93 0.48 -0.84
C ARG A 103 -18.38 1.85 -1.35
N VAL A 104 -17.50 2.84 -1.28
CA VAL A 104 -17.79 4.21 -1.71
C VAL A 104 -17.79 4.33 -3.23
N GLU A 105 -16.88 3.66 -3.94
CA GLU A 105 -16.76 3.76 -5.40
C GLU A 105 -17.67 2.79 -6.15
N LYS A 106 -17.72 1.53 -5.72
CA LYS A 106 -18.47 0.46 -6.40
C LYS A 106 -19.80 0.13 -5.71
N GLY A 107 -20.07 0.75 -4.56
CA GLY A 107 -21.31 0.55 -3.82
C GLY A 107 -21.29 -0.62 -2.83
N LYS A 108 -22.42 -0.82 -2.15
CA LYS A 108 -22.58 -1.87 -1.12
C LYS A 108 -22.57 -3.30 -1.69
N ALA A 109 -22.83 -3.49 -2.98
CA ALA A 109 -22.86 -4.82 -3.59
C ALA A 109 -21.51 -5.54 -3.43
N GLU A 110 -20.41 -4.80 -3.63
CA GLU A 110 -19.04 -5.29 -3.55
C GLU A 110 -18.51 -5.40 -2.11
N CYS A 111 -19.04 -4.61 -1.18
CA CYS A 111 -18.61 -4.63 0.22
C CYS A 111 -19.75 -4.22 1.16
N LYS A 112 -20.46 -5.20 1.70
CA LYS A 112 -21.67 -5.00 2.51
C LYS A 112 -21.37 -4.60 3.97
N ASN A 113 -20.44 -5.29 4.63
CA ASN A 113 -20.29 -5.22 6.09
C ASN A 113 -19.11 -4.33 6.54
N SER A 114 -18.56 -3.47 5.68
CA SER A 114 -17.51 -2.55 6.11
C SER A 114 -18.09 -1.43 6.98
N PRO A 115 -17.63 -1.25 8.23
CA PRO A 115 -18.13 -0.19 9.09
C PRO A 115 -17.62 1.19 8.64
N THR A 116 -18.28 2.24 9.13
CA THR A 116 -17.76 3.61 9.05
C THR A 116 -17.06 3.91 10.37
N LEU A 117 -15.79 4.27 10.33
CA LEU A 117 -15.02 4.60 11.54
C LEU A 117 -14.97 6.11 11.72
N ASN A 118 -15.08 6.59 12.95
CA ASN A 118 -14.78 7.98 13.29
C ASN A 118 -13.27 8.13 13.51
N ASP A 119 -12.68 9.22 13.00
CA ASP A 119 -11.24 9.49 13.14
C ASP A 119 -10.83 9.60 14.61
N GLN A 120 -11.66 10.23 15.44
CA GLN A 120 -11.36 10.44 16.86
C GLN A 120 -11.34 9.11 17.63
N ASP A 121 -12.36 8.27 17.42
CA ASP A 121 -12.47 6.98 18.08
C ASP A 121 -11.29 6.07 17.71
N VAL A 122 -10.88 6.04 16.42
CA VAL A 122 -9.72 5.27 15.96
C VAL A 122 -8.42 5.77 16.61
N ARG A 123 -8.21 7.09 16.70
CA ARG A 123 -7.02 7.66 17.35
C ARG A 123 -6.98 7.33 18.83
N GLU A 124 -8.09 7.46 19.54
CA GLU A 124 -8.17 7.16 20.97
C GLU A 124 -7.86 5.68 21.23
N MET A 125 -8.41 4.79 20.42
CA MET A 125 -8.19 3.36 20.52
C MET A 125 -6.72 3.01 20.26
N LEU A 126 -6.10 3.61 19.24
CA LEU A 126 -4.67 3.46 18.96
C LEU A 126 -3.78 4.07 20.07
N GLY A 127 -4.17 5.19 20.65
CA GLY A 127 -3.46 5.79 21.78
C GLY A 127 -3.38 4.82 22.96
N LYS A 128 -4.51 4.23 23.34
CA LYS A 128 -4.59 3.26 24.44
C LYS A 128 -3.81 1.97 24.16
N VAL A 129 -3.97 1.42 22.97
CA VAL A 129 -3.45 0.08 22.62
C VAL A 129 -1.99 0.09 22.17
N VAL A 130 -1.59 1.10 21.40
CA VAL A 130 -0.26 1.16 20.78
C VAL A 130 0.64 2.13 21.55
N CYS A 131 0.14 3.29 21.93
CA CYS A 131 0.95 4.34 22.56
C CYS A 131 0.94 4.27 24.10
N ASN A 132 0.21 3.33 24.71
CA ASN A 132 0.01 3.21 26.15
C ASN A 132 -0.51 4.51 26.81
N GLY A 133 -1.31 5.30 26.09
CA GLY A 133 -1.80 6.60 26.56
C GLY A 133 -2.36 7.47 25.45
N GLU A 134 -1.71 8.61 25.19
CA GLU A 134 -2.12 9.54 24.13
C GLU A 134 -1.67 9.07 22.75
N TYR A 135 -2.44 9.44 21.73
CA TYR A 135 -2.13 9.10 20.34
C TYR A 135 -0.88 9.85 19.86
N ASP A 136 0.17 9.11 19.52
CA ASP A 136 1.36 9.62 18.85
C ASP A 136 1.50 8.99 17.46
N GLU A 137 1.46 9.84 16.43
CA GLU A 137 1.54 9.42 15.02
C GLU A 137 2.88 8.75 14.68
N ASN A 138 3.99 9.15 15.33
CA ASN A 138 5.31 8.56 15.08
C ASN A 138 5.40 7.14 15.64
N VAL A 139 4.89 6.94 16.86
CA VAL A 139 4.85 5.63 17.51
C VAL A 139 3.97 4.67 16.72
N VAL A 140 2.79 5.12 16.27
CA VAL A 140 1.90 4.29 15.45
C VAL A 140 2.54 3.95 14.11
N LYS A 141 3.21 4.89 13.45
CA LYS A 141 3.87 4.66 12.17
C LYS A 141 4.99 3.61 12.26
N ASP A 142 5.72 3.60 13.36
CA ASP A 142 6.83 2.68 13.59
C ASP A 142 6.34 1.28 14.00
N ARG A 143 5.38 1.24 14.94
CA ARG A 143 4.93 -0.04 15.54
C ARG A 143 3.83 -0.73 14.75
N VAL A 144 2.99 0.00 14.00
CA VAL A 144 1.83 -0.56 13.30
C VAL A 144 2.11 -0.71 11.83
N LYS A 145 2.02 -1.95 11.33
CA LYS A 145 2.19 -2.28 9.92
C LYS A 145 0.89 -2.13 9.13
N ARG A 146 -0.23 -2.61 9.69
CA ARG A 146 -1.55 -2.62 9.04
C ARG A 146 -2.65 -2.75 10.10
N ILE A 147 -3.82 -2.18 9.82
CA ILE A 147 -5.03 -2.34 10.64
C ILE A 147 -6.15 -2.89 9.75
N ASP A 148 -6.57 -4.12 10.01
CA ASP A 148 -7.66 -4.78 9.30
C ASP A 148 -8.99 -4.53 10.02
N VAL A 149 -9.91 -3.88 9.33
CA VAL A 149 -11.21 -3.45 9.86
C VAL A 149 -12.30 -4.43 9.45
N TYR A 150 -12.96 -5.03 10.43
CA TYR A 150 -14.15 -5.87 10.28
C TYR A 150 -15.37 -5.19 10.92
N GLU A 151 -16.54 -5.79 10.76
CA GLU A 151 -17.82 -5.21 11.19
C GLU A 151 -17.88 -4.80 12.67
N LYS A 152 -17.28 -5.59 13.57
CA LYS A 152 -17.29 -5.35 15.03
C LYS A 152 -15.91 -5.41 15.69
N ARG A 153 -14.85 -5.49 14.90
CA ARG A 153 -13.48 -5.63 15.43
C ARG A 153 -12.45 -5.02 14.50
N LEU A 154 -11.37 -4.54 15.11
CA LEU A 154 -10.15 -4.08 14.47
C LEU A 154 -9.04 -5.08 14.81
N ILE A 155 -8.27 -5.50 13.80
CA ILE A 155 -7.07 -6.31 13.99
C ILE A 155 -5.87 -5.44 13.66
N ILE A 156 -5.07 -5.10 14.67
CA ILE A 156 -3.85 -4.32 14.53
C ILE A 156 -2.68 -5.29 14.35
N CYS A 157 -1.98 -5.21 13.24
CA CYS A 157 -0.78 -6.00 12.95
C CYS A 157 0.46 -5.16 13.22
N TYR A 158 1.35 -5.64 14.09
CA TYR A 158 2.57 -4.93 14.48
C TYR A 158 3.72 -5.18 13.49
N ALA A 159 4.71 -4.28 13.49
CA ALA A 159 5.88 -4.34 12.62
C ALA A 159 7.01 -5.23 13.18
N GLU A 160 7.27 -5.16 14.49
CA GLU A 160 8.46 -5.77 15.12
C GLU A 160 8.28 -7.25 15.53
N LYS A 161 7.04 -7.71 15.67
CA LYS A 161 6.70 -9.09 16.03
C LYS A 161 5.51 -9.47 15.16
N GLU A 162 5.45 -10.70 14.65
CA GLU A 162 4.26 -11.26 13.96
C GLU A 162 3.03 -11.38 14.88
N GLY A 163 2.98 -10.61 15.97
CA GLY A 163 1.83 -10.45 16.83
C GLY A 163 0.78 -9.55 16.19
N TYR A 164 -0.46 -9.91 16.42
CA TYR A 164 -1.61 -9.08 16.14
C TYR A 164 -2.34 -8.82 17.46
N GLN A 165 -3.03 -7.67 17.53
CA GLN A 165 -3.95 -7.38 18.62
C GLN A 165 -5.35 -7.19 18.06
N ILE A 166 -6.31 -7.88 18.67
CA ILE A 166 -7.72 -7.75 18.33
C ILE A 166 -8.34 -6.77 19.31
N CYS A 167 -9.03 -5.78 18.77
CA CYS A 167 -9.79 -4.79 19.52
C CYS A 167 -11.24 -4.86 19.06
N GLU A 168 -12.18 -4.93 19.99
CA GLU A 168 -13.60 -4.84 19.68
C GLU A 168 -13.99 -3.37 19.49
N LEU A 169 -14.88 -3.12 18.53
CA LEU A 169 -15.42 -1.80 18.19
C LEU A 169 -16.70 -1.52 18.97
#